data_AF-A0A1Q3DEQ0-F1
#
_entry.id   AF-A0A1Q3DEQ0-F1
#
_cell.length_a   1.000
_cell.length_b   1.000
_cell.length_c   1.000
_cell.angle_alpha   90.00
_cell.angle_beta   90.00
_cell.angle_gamma   90.00
#
_symmetry.space_group_name_H-M   'P 1'
#
loop_
_entity.id
_entity.type
_entity.pdbx_description
1 polymer ?
#
loop_
_entity_poly.entity_id
_entity_poly.type
_entity_poly.pdbx_seq_one_letter_code
_entity_poly.pdbx_strand_id
1 'polypeptide(L)'
;LLEVTYEGTNQVKESKISILVHEYELFVMHDNECISDMFSRFTTIINSLKNLGKSYSNQELEAKDLSTLPLEQLLGSLMTHETTMKNHENVEVKKKKVITFKVSKEDSESDEDGD
;
A
#
# COMPACT_ATOMS: atom_id res chain seq x y z
N LEU A 1 -52.95 16.74 1.00
CA LEU A 1 -51.88 17.72 0.74
C LEU A 1 -50.58 17.37 1.46
N LEU A 2 -50.61 17.01 2.76
CA LEU A 2 -49.39 16.59 3.50
C LEU A 2 -48.77 15.28 2.99
N GLU A 3 -49.59 14.32 2.55
CA GLU A 3 -49.13 13.01 2.06
C GLU A 3 -48.28 13.15 0.79
N VAL A 4 -48.75 13.93 -0.19
CA VAL A 4 -48.01 14.20 -1.45
C VAL A 4 -46.69 14.94 -1.18
N THR A 5 -46.65 15.85 -0.21
CA THR A 5 -45.40 16.55 0.16
C THR A 5 -44.43 15.62 0.92
N TYR A 6 -44.93 14.74 1.78
CA TYR A 6 -44.11 13.81 2.55
C TYR A 6 -43.51 12.71 1.66
N GLU A 7 -44.33 12.17 0.76
CA GLU A 7 -43.92 11.16 -0.23
C GLU A 7 -42.85 11.73 -1.18
N GLY A 8 -42.98 13.00 -1.59
CA GLY A 8 -41.94 13.71 -2.35
C GLY A 8 -40.62 13.88 -1.58
N THR A 9 -40.66 14.21 -0.29
CA THR A 9 -39.43 14.30 0.53
C THR A 9 -38.75 12.94 0.75
N ASN A 10 -39.53 11.87 0.90
CA ASN A 10 -39.00 10.52 1.04
C ASN A 10 -38.42 10.01 -0.27
N GLN A 11 -39.11 10.20 -1.40
CA GLN A 11 -38.61 9.78 -2.71
C GLN A 11 -37.29 10.46 -3.08
N VAL A 12 -37.15 11.75 -2.79
CA VAL A 12 -35.89 12.49 -2.99
C VAL A 12 -34.78 11.94 -2.10
N LYS A 13 -35.08 11.58 -0.85
CA LYS A 13 -34.09 10.96 0.06
C LYS A 13 -33.63 9.61 -0.48
N GLU A 14 -34.55 8.72 -0.85
CA GLU A 14 -34.23 7.39 -1.39
C GLU A 14 -33.40 7.48 -2.68
N SER A 15 -33.73 8.43 -3.56
CA SER A 15 -32.95 8.68 -4.77
C SER A 15 -31.50 9.09 -4.47
N LYS A 16 -31.30 9.99 -3.49
CA LYS A 16 -29.95 10.40 -3.05
C LYS A 16 -29.17 9.25 -2.42
N ILE A 17 -29.83 8.42 -1.60
CA ILE A 17 -29.22 7.22 -1.04
C ILE A 17 -28.78 6.29 -2.16
N SER A 18 -29.64 6.04 -3.16
CA SER A 18 -29.31 5.16 -4.29
C SER A 18 -28.10 5.64 -5.08
N ILE A 19 -27.99 6.95 -5.35
CA ILE A 19 -26.84 7.53 -6.05
C ILE A 19 -25.55 7.34 -5.24
N LEU A 20 -25.58 7.67 -3.95
CA LEU A 20 -24.41 7.56 -3.08
C LEU A 20 -23.98 6.10 -2.83
N VAL A 21 -24.94 5.17 -2.78
CA VAL A 21 -24.64 3.73 -2.71
C VAL A 21 -23.94 3.27 -3.98
N HIS A 22 -24.41 3.71 -5.14
CA HIS A 22 -23.76 3.39 -6.41
C HIS A 22 -22.35 3.95 -6.49
N GLU A 23 -22.15 5.20 -6.05
CA GLU A 23 -20.83 5.83 -5.96
C GLU A 23 -19.90 5.07 -5.00
N TYR A 24 -20.42 4.63 -3.86
CA TYR A 24 -19.68 3.76 -2.93
C TYR A 24 -19.32 2.41 -3.57
N GLU A 25 -20.26 1.74 -4.25
CA GLU A 25 -20.02 0.44 -4.86
C GLU A 25 -18.93 0.50 -5.93
N LEU A 26 -18.95 1.54 -6.77
CA LEU A 26 -17.97 1.78 -7.84
C LEU A 26 -16.71 2.52 -7.37
N PHE A 27 -16.60 2.83 -6.09
CA PHE A 27 -15.48 3.59 -5.56
C PHE A 27 -14.16 2.86 -5.83
N VAL A 28 -13.21 3.55 -6.46
CA VAL A 28 -11.84 3.09 -6.70
C VAL A 28 -10.87 4.24 -6.49
N MET A 29 -9.62 3.91 -6.18
CA MET A 29 -8.56 4.90 -6.23
C MET A 29 -8.29 5.29 -7.70
N HIS A 30 -8.10 6.58 -7.96
CA HIS A 30 -7.73 7.13 -9.26
C HIS A 30 -6.21 7.19 -9.43
N ASP A 31 -5.72 7.14 -10.67
CA ASP A 31 -4.28 7.13 -10.95
C ASP A 31 -3.54 8.41 -10.51
N ASN A 32 -4.25 9.54 -10.44
CA ASN A 32 -3.68 10.87 -10.19
C ASN A 32 -4.07 11.45 -8.82
N GLU A 33 -4.46 10.62 -7.86
CA GLU A 33 -4.79 11.08 -6.51
C GLU A 33 -3.86 10.46 -5.46
N CYS A 34 -3.66 11.16 -4.34
CA CYS A 34 -2.97 10.56 -3.21
C CYS A 34 -3.96 9.80 -2.31
N ILE A 35 -3.43 8.91 -1.46
CA ILE A 35 -4.23 8.13 -0.51
C ILE A 35 -5.09 9.05 0.38
N SER A 36 -4.57 10.20 0.81
CA SER A 36 -5.32 11.17 1.63
C SER A 36 -6.53 11.77 0.89
N ASP A 37 -6.38 12.05 -0.41
CA ASP A 37 -7.48 12.57 -1.24
C ASP A 37 -8.54 11.50 -1.44
N MET A 38 -8.12 10.27 -1.73
CA MET A 38 -8.99 9.11 -1.83
C MET A 38 -9.81 8.91 -0.54
N PHE A 39 -9.16 8.89 0.63
CA PHE A 39 -9.84 8.76 1.91
C PHE A 39 -10.81 9.91 2.19
N SER A 40 -10.49 11.13 1.74
CA SER A 40 -11.38 12.29 1.89
C SER A 40 -12.65 12.14 1.05
N ARG A 41 -12.55 11.66 -0.20
CA ARG A 41 -13.71 11.35 -1.03
C ARG A 41 -14.55 10.23 -0.41
N PHE A 42 -13.91 9.14 0.02
CA PHE A 42 -14.59 8.03 0.68
C PHE A 42 -15.35 8.49 1.92
N THR A 43 -14.69 9.23 2.81
CA THR A 43 -15.28 9.78 4.04
C THR A 43 -16.48 10.68 3.73
N THR A 44 -16.43 11.45 2.65
CA THR A 44 -17.53 12.32 2.22
C THR A 44 -18.77 11.50 1.83
N ILE A 45 -18.59 10.40 1.09
CA ILE A 45 -19.68 9.49 0.70
C ILE A 45 -20.31 8.84 1.93
N ILE A 46 -19.49 8.30 2.84
CA ILE A 46 -19.96 7.63 4.06
C ILE A 46 -20.72 8.58 4.98
N ASN A 47 -20.20 9.79 5.19
CA ASN A 47 -20.88 10.79 6.01
C ASN A 47 -22.21 11.23 5.39
N SER A 48 -22.26 11.37 4.06
CA SER A 48 -23.49 11.71 3.34
C SER A 48 -24.55 10.62 3.49
N LEU A 49 -24.18 9.35 3.35
CA LEU A 49 -25.07 8.21 3.57
C LEU A 49 -25.55 8.15 5.02
N LYS A 50 -24.66 8.35 5.98
CA LYS A 50 -24.99 8.37 7.42
C LYS A 50 -26.01 9.46 7.74
N ASN A 51 -25.85 10.66 7.19
CA ASN A 51 -26.79 11.77 7.36
C ASN A 51 -28.17 11.48 6.76
N LEU A 52 -28.25 10.61 5.75
CA LEU A 52 -29.51 10.18 5.15
C LEU A 52 -30.15 8.98 5.89
N GLY A 53 -29.46 8.41 6.88
CA GLY A 53 -29.94 7.30 7.69
C GLY A 53 -29.38 5.93 7.30
N LYS A 54 -28.42 5.87 6.38
CA LYS A 54 -27.74 4.62 5.99
C LYS A 54 -26.31 4.60 6.54
N SER A 55 -26.06 3.75 7.53
CA SER A 55 -24.74 3.58 8.16
C SER A 55 -24.15 2.22 7.84
N TYR A 56 -22.83 2.16 7.67
CA TYR A 56 -22.05 0.92 7.56
C TYR A 56 -21.28 0.67 8.86
N SER A 57 -21.05 -0.60 9.18
CA SER A 57 -20.17 -1.00 10.28
C SER A 57 -18.70 -0.79 9.93
N ASN A 58 -17.84 -0.67 10.95
CA ASN A 58 -16.40 -0.51 10.73
C ASN A 58 -15.80 -1.66 9.90
N GLN A 59 -16.29 -2.90 10.09
CA GLN A 59 -15.83 -4.07 9.33
C GLN A 59 -16.16 -3.94 7.83
N GLU A 60 -17.33 -3.42 7.47
CA GLU A 60 -17.71 -3.19 6.07
C GLU A 60 -16.87 -2.07 5.43
N LEU A 61 -16.53 -1.04 6.20
CA LEU A 61 -15.68 0.05 5.73
C LEU A 61 -14.24 -0.41 5.51
N GLU A 62 -13.66 -1.14 6.47
CA GLU A 62 -12.30 -1.70 6.35
C GLU A 62 -12.18 -2.67 5.17
N ALA A 63 -13.17 -3.54 4.97
CA ALA A 63 -13.20 -4.45 3.83
C ALA A 63 -13.27 -3.67 2.50
N LYS A 64 -14.02 -2.56 2.46
CA LYS A 64 -14.10 -1.72 1.28
C LYS A 64 -12.79 -1.00 1.02
N ASP A 65 -12.21 -0.32 2.00
CA ASP A 65 -10.95 0.41 1.85
C ASP A 65 -9.83 -0.49 1.32
N LEU A 66 -9.72 -1.72 1.85
CA LEU A 66 -8.75 -2.71 1.40
C LEU A 66 -9.00 -3.19 -0.04
N SER A 67 -10.25 -3.23 -0.50
CA SER A 67 -10.59 -3.61 -1.88
C SER A 67 -10.40 -2.49 -2.90
N THR A 68 -10.47 -1.22 -2.45
CA THR A 68 -10.39 -0.04 -3.33
C THR A 68 -9.01 0.57 -3.39
N LEU A 69 -8.17 0.32 -2.37
CA LEU A 69 -6.74 0.53 -2.46
C LEU A 69 -6.15 -0.43 -3.49
N PRO A 70 -5.20 0.02 -4.32
CA PRO A 70 -4.51 -0.86 -5.25
C PRO A 70 -3.62 -1.81 -4.42
N LEU A 71 -4.19 -2.94 -3.99
CA LEU A 71 -3.49 -4.03 -3.33
C LEU A 71 -2.27 -4.46 -4.17
N GLU A 72 -2.34 -4.34 -5.49
CA GLU A 72 -1.19 -4.55 -6.39
C GLU A 72 -0.01 -3.61 -6.11
N GLN A 73 -0.26 -2.33 -5.82
CA GLN A 73 0.81 -1.38 -5.50
C GLN A 73 1.43 -1.67 -4.13
N LEU A 74 0.60 -2.03 -3.15
CA LEU A 74 1.09 -2.44 -1.82
C LEU A 74 1.86 -3.76 -1.88
N LEU A 75 1.32 -4.76 -2.61
CA LEU A 75 1.96 -6.06 -2.82
C LEU A 75 3.26 -5.92 -3.61
N GLY A 76 3.27 -5.11 -4.67
CA GLY A 76 4.46 -4.81 -5.46
C GLY A 76 5.55 -4.13 -4.63
N SER A 77 5.17 -3.17 -3.79
CA SER A 77 6.08 -2.50 -2.85
C SER A 77 6.64 -3.48 -1.80
N LEU A 78 5.77 -4.34 -1.24
CA LEU A 78 6.16 -5.31 -0.23
C LEU A 78 7.08 -6.40 -0.80
N MET A 79 6.76 -6.94 -1.97
CA MET A 79 7.58 -7.90 -2.71
C MET A 79 8.95 -7.32 -3.08
N THR A 80 8.99 -6.05 -3.50
CA THR A 80 10.23 -5.33 -3.82
C THR A 80 11.09 -5.16 -2.57
N HIS A 81 10.50 -4.74 -1.45
CA HIS A 81 11.21 -4.60 -0.18
C HIS A 81 11.72 -5.96 0.34
N GLU A 82 10.89 -7.01 0.29
CA GLU A 82 11.27 -8.38 0.69
C GLU A 82 12.44 -8.92 -0.14
N THR A 83 12.41 -8.73 -1.47
CA THR A 83 13.49 -9.15 -2.37
C THR A 83 14.78 -8.38 -2.09
N THR A 84 14.66 -7.08 -1.80
CA THR A 84 15.80 -6.24 -1.42
C THR A 84 16.43 -6.69 -0.10
N MET A 85 15.62 -7.03 0.90
CA MET A 85 16.10 -7.57 2.17
C MET A 85 16.75 -8.95 2.02
N LYS A 86 16.15 -9.87 1.25
CA LYS A 86 16.72 -11.20 0.96
C LYS A 86 18.04 -11.13 0.19
N ASN A 87 18.20 -10.15 -0.70
CA ASN A 87 19.47 -9.93 -1.39
C ASN A 87 20.60 -9.50 -0.44
N HIS A 88 20.30 -8.86 0.69
CA HIS A 88 21.30 -8.46 1.67
C HIS A 88 21.87 -9.63 2.49
N GLU A 89 21.14 -10.74 2.61
CA GLU A 89 21.61 -11.98 3.27
C GLU A 89 22.62 -12.78 2.40
N ASN A 90 22.58 -12.61 1.07
CA ASN A 90 23.52 -13.27 0.15
C ASN A 90 24.87 -12.52 -0.01
N VAL A 91 24.94 -11.24 0.36
CA VAL A 91 26.17 -10.42 0.22
C VAL A 91 27.16 -10.69 1.36
N GLU A 92 26.70 -10.98 2.58
CA GLU A 92 27.60 -11.26 3.70
C GLU A 92 28.26 -12.64 3.64
N VAL A 93 27.61 -13.65 3.06
CA VAL A 93 28.18 -15.01 2.96
C VAL A 93 29.24 -15.11 1.85
N LYS A 94 29.16 -14.27 0.81
CA LYS A 94 30.16 -14.24 -0.29
C LYS A 94 31.45 -13.50 0.06
N LYS A 95 31.44 -12.57 1.03
CA LYS A 95 32.68 -11.89 1.48
C LYS A 95 33.60 -12.78 2.33
N LYS A 96 33.12 -13.92 2.85
CA LYS A 96 33.91 -14.84 3.71
C LYS A 96 34.66 -15.95 2.97
N LYS A 97 34.65 -16.01 1.62
CA LYS A 97 35.31 -17.08 0.83
C LYS A 97 36.48 -16.58 -0.04
N VAL A 98 37.15 -15.49 0.34
CA VAL A 98 38.40 -15.04 -0.31
C VAL A 98 39.51 -14.89 0.74
N ILE A 99 39.77 -15.92 1.53
CA ILE A 99 40.99 -15.97 2.35
C ILE A 99 41.45 -17.42 2.47
N THR A 100 42.10 -17.98 1.44
CA THR A 100 42.88 -19.23 1.59
C THR A 100 44.01 -19.31 0.55
N PHE A 101 45.23 -19.07 1.05
CA PHE A 101 46.54 -19.68 0.73
C PHE A 101 46.94 -20.00 -0.73
N LYS A 102 48.11 -19.48 -1.15
CA LYS A 102 49.34 -20.30 -1.27
C LYS A 102 50.61 -19.46 -1.50
N VAL A 103 51.61 -19.84 -0.72
CA VAL A 103 53.02 -19.43 -0.70
C VAL A 103 53.78 -19.97 -1.91
N SER A 104 54.81 -19.25 -2.38
CA SER A 104 56.04 -19.83 -2.97
C SER A 104 57.18 -18.82 -2.84
N LYS A 105 58.13 -19.17 -1.98
CA LYS A 105 59.50 -18.63 -1.82
C LYS A 105 60.36 -19.26 -2.93
N GLU A 106 61.34 -18.58 -3.52
CA GLU A 106 62.80 -18.64 -3.27
C GLU A 106 63.46 -18.13 -4.57
N ASP A 107 64.65 -17.55 -4.69
CA ASP A 107 65.69 -16.96 -3.82
C ASP A 107 66.74 -16.36 -4.80
N SER A 108 67.56 -15.38 -4.36
CA SER A 108 68.95 -15.07 -4.79
C SER A 108 69.35 -13.76 -4.08
N GLU A 109 69.89 -13.80 -2.85
CA GLU A 109 71.33 -13.86 -2.48
C GLU A 109 72.05 -12.52 -2.73
N SER A 110 72.16 -11.65 -1.70
CA SER A 110 73.33 -11.41 -0.79
C SER A 110 74.33 -10.40 -1.41
N ASP A 111 74.86 -9.39 -0.70
CA ASP A 111 75.83 -9.42 0.42
C ASP A 111 75.70 -8.11 1.27
N GLU A 112 75.64 -8.17 2.62
CA GLU A 112 76.72 -7.92 3.64
C GLU A 112 77.43 -6.55 3.50
N ASP A 113 77.74 -5.70 4.49
CA ASP A 113 77.72 -5.55 5.97
C ASP A 113 77.88 -4.00 6.22
N GLY A 114 77.59 -3.32 7.33
CA GLY A 114 77.77 -3.63 8.75
C GLY A 114 79.00 -2.89 9.35
N ASP A 115 78.89 -1.57 9.62
CA ASP A 115 79.38 -0.84 10.83
C ASP A 115 78.78 0.58 10.87
#